data_AF-A0A356DUF7-F1
#
_entry.id   AF-A0A356DUF7-F1
#
_cell.length_a   1.000
_cell.length_b   1.000
_cell.length_c   1.000
_cell.angle_alpha   90.00
_cell.angle_beta   90.00
_cell.angle_gamma   90.00
#
_symmetry.space_group_name_H-M   'P 1'
#
loop_
_entity.id
_entity.type
_entity.pdbx_description
1 polymer ?
#
loop_
_entity_poly.entity_id
_entity_poly.type
_entity_poly.pdbx_seq_one_letter_code
_entity_poly.pdbx_strand_id
1 'polypeptide(L)'
;LKSAPKIIAVDYLAFYQTSAFPKDQQGQIRWLAPILGHELTTRAELMQDQADHPRAREEYFKIQLGPLLELKTPLPAKNWKRVTFFYTTGQRIKAATNLNDLPVHDEERPILWQALRERALKSEEYQASELPEIPLDPALLALLSGFARTDL
;
A
#
# COMPACT_ATOMS: atom_id res chain seq x y z
N LEU A 1 -7.43 -11.53 -2.37
CA LEU A 1 -6.23 -10.70 -2.09
C LEU A 1 -5.21 -10.47 -3.23
N LYS A 2 -5.43 -10.95 -4.47
CA LYS A 2 -4.43 -10.92 -5.56
C LYS A 2 -3.86 -9.53 -5.90
N SER A 3 -4.69 -8.48 -5.83
CA SER A 3 -4.34 -7.10 -6.19
C SER A 3 -4.19 -6.15 -5.00
N ALA A 4 -4.30 -6.65 -3.77
CA ALA A 4 -4.13 -5.85 -2.57
C ALA A 4 -2.64 -5.52 -2.33
N PRO A 5 -2.32 -4.42 -1.62
CA PRO A 5 -0.99 -4.24 -1.06
C PRO A 5 -0.61 -5.47 -0.23
N LYS A 6 0.68 -5.84 -0.27
CA LYS A 6 1.16 -7.02 0.46
C LYS A 6 1.11 -6.83 1.98
N ILE A 7 1.16 -5.59 2.46
CA ILE A 7 1.04 -5.25 3.87
C ILE A 7 -0.01 -4.16 4.01
N ILE A 8 -1.00 -4.44 4.87
CA ILE A 8 -2.11 -3.53 5.19
C ILE A 8 -1.90 -2.85 6.55
N ALA A 9 -1.09 -3.44 7.42
CA ALA A 9 -0.70 -2.89 8.72
C ALA A 9 0.17 -1.62 8.57
N VAL A 10 -0.45 -0.52 8.15
CA VAL A 10 0.14 0.82 8.04
C VAL A 10 -0.64 1.81 8.90
N ASP A 11 -0.02 2.92 9.27
CA ASP A 11 -0.66 3.91 10.14
C ASP A 11 -1.71 4.77 9.42
N TYR A 12 -1.48 5.08 8.15
CA TYR A 12 -2.29 6.01 7.37
C TYR A 12 -2.44 5.53 5.93
N LEU A 13 -3.57 5.86 5.32
CA LEU A 13 -3.73 5.87 3.87
C LEU A 13 -3.65 7.30 3.33
N ALA A 14 -2.99 7.44 2.20
CA ALA A 14 -3.02 8.65 1.38
C ALA A 14 -3.87 8.41 0.14
N PHE A 15 -4.84 9.30 -0.11
CA PHE A 15 -5.78 9.12 -1.21
C PHE A 15 -5.34 9.91 -2.44
N TYR A 16 -5.04 9.20 -3.52
CA TYR A 16 -4.84 9.81 -4.83
C TYR A 16 -6.19 10.10 -5.49
N GLN A 17 -6.45 11.37 -5.78
CA GLN A 17 -7.63 11.78 -6.52
C GLN A 17 -7.40 11.52 -8.01
N THR A 18 -8.13 10.56 -8.58
CA THR A 18 -8.04 10.24 -10.01
C THR A 18 -8.76 11.28 -10.88
N SER A 19 -8.78 11.07 -12.19
CA SER A 19 -9.50 11.93 -13.14
C SER A 19 -11.02 11.89 -13.01
N ALA A 20 -11.57 11.09 -12.09
CA ALA A 20 -13.00 11.12 -11.76
C ALA A 20 -13.38 12.32 -10.86
N PHE A 21 -12.38 12.98 -10.26
CA PHE A 21 -12.60 14.18 -9.44
C PHE A 21 -12.67 15.46 -10.30
N PRO A 22 -13.24 16.56 -9.78
CA PRO A 22 -13.22 17.87 -10.43
C PRO A 22 -11.80 18.29 -10.86
N LYS A 23 -11.70 19.12 -11.92
CA LYS A 23 -10.41 19.50 -12.53
C LYS A 23 -9.42 20.15 -11.55
N ASP A 24 -9.92 20.87 -10.55
CA ASP A 24 -9.18 21.52 -9.47
C ASP A 24 -8.76 20.56 -8.33
N GLN A 25 -9.23 19.31 -8.39
CA GLN A 25 -9.04 18.31 -7.33
C GLN A 25 -8.44 17.00 -7.80
N GLN A 26 -8.47 16.70 -9.10
CA GLN A 26 -7.85 15.51 -9.69
C GLN A 26 -6.32 15.61 -9.75
N GLY A 27 -5.65 14.47 -9.86
CA GLY A 27 -4.22 14.40 -10.12
C GLY A 27 -3.37 14.84 -8.94
N GLN A 28 -3.82 14.61 -7.71
CA GLN A 28 -3.10 14.98 -6.50
C GLN A 28 -3.40 14.03 -5.34
N ILE A 29 -2.68 14.21 -4.24
CA ILE A 29 -3.04 13.71 -2.91
C ILE A 29 -3.34 14.93 -2.05
N ARG A 30 -4.59 15.06 -1.62
CA ARG A 30 -5.03 16.08 -0.66
C ARG A 30 -5.35 15.52 0.72
N TRP A 31 -5.77 14.26 0.78
CA TRP A 31 -6.36 13.67 1.97
C TRP A 31 -5.53 12.50 2.49
N LEU A 32 -5.36 12.45 3.81
CA LEU A 32 -4.90 11.29 4.55
C LEU A 32 -6.02 10.77 5.45
N ALA A 33 -5.99 9.50 5.83
CA ALA A 33 -6.79 9.00 6.95
C ALA A 33 -5.98 8.03 7.79
N PRO A 34 -6.04 8.10 9.13
CA PRO A 34 -5.48 7.05 9.97
C PRO A 34 -6.26 5.75 9.76
N ILE A 35 -5.54 4.63 9.76
CA ILE A 35 -6.17 3.30 9.80
C ILE A 35 -6.44 2.98 11.27
N LEU A 36 -7.70 2.70 11.59
CA LEU A 36 -8.15 2.30 12.93
C LEU A 36 -8.16 0.79 13.10
N GLY A 37 -8.23 0.06 11.99
CA GLY A 37 -8.24 -1.39 11.95
C GLY A 37 -8.43 -1.89 10.52
N HIS A 38 -8.34 -3.20 10.36
CA HIS A 38 -8.79 -3.87 9.16
C HIS A 38 -9.30 -5.28 9.50
N GLU A 39 -10.15 -5.83 8.64
CA GLU A 39 -10.64 -7.20 8.74
C GLU A 39 -10.68 -7.85 7.37
N LEU A 40 -10.55 -9.19 7.33
CA LEU A 40 -10.76 -9.98 6.13
C LEU A 40 -12.24 -10.29 5.98
N THR A 41 -12.78 -10.07 4.79
CA THR A 41 -14.19 -10.27 4.46
C THR A 41 -14.29 -10.71 3.00
N THR A 42 -15.50 -10.95 2.52
CA THR A 42 -15.78 -11.25 1.11
C THR A 42 -16.42 -10.06 0.39
N ARG A 43 -16.37 -10.08 -0.95
CA ARG A 43 -17.07 -9.07 -1.75
C ARG A 43 -18.57 -9.02 -1.44
N ALA A 44 -19.21 -10.18 -1.27
CA ALA A 44 -20.64 -10.28 -1.00
C ALA A 44 -21.04 -9.60 0.32
N GLU A 45 -20.19 -9.73 1.34
CA GLU A 45 -20.39 -9.07 2.65
C GLU A 45 -20.21 -7.55 2.58
N LEU A 46 -19.30 -7.07 1.71
CA LEU A 46 -19.07 -5.63 1.50
C LEU A 46 -20.11 -4.96 0.60
N MET A 47 -20.60 -5.66 -0.41
CA MET A 47 -21.48 -5.13 -1.46
C MET A 47 -22.75 -5.98 -1.50
N GLN A 48 -23.69 -5.67 -0.60
CA GLN A 48 -24.91 -6.45 -0.39
C GLN A 48 -25.80 -6.55 -1.64
N ASP A 49 -25.74 -5.55 -2.52
CA ASP A 49 -26.44 -5.48 -3.81
C ASP A 49 -25.80 -6.36 -4.91
N GLN A 50 -24.66 -6.98 -4.64
CA GLN A 50 -23.86 -7.72 -5.63
C GLN A 50 -23.53 -9.16 -5.17
N ALA A 51 -24.47 -9.80 -4.48
CA ALA A 51 -24.30 -11.17 -3.95
C ALA A 51 -24.01 -12.23 -5.04
N ASP A 52 -24.58 -12.08 -6.24
CA ASP A 52 -24.38 -13.01 -7.36
C ASP A 52 -23.22 -12.63 -8.30
N HIS A 53 -22.40 -11.65 -7.91
CA HIS A 53 -21.26 -11.24 -8.73
C HIS A 53 -20.28 -12.41 -8.92
N PRO A 54 -19.62 -12.58 -10.08
CA PRO A 54 -18.63 -13.66 -10.31
C PRO A 54 -17.49 -13.71 -9.27
N ARG A 55 -17.29 -12.60 -8.57
CA ARG A 55 -16.28 -12.41 -7.52
C ARG A 55 -16.84 -12.33 -6.10
N ALA A 56 -18.10 -12.70 -5.89
CA ALA A 56 -18.79 -12.56 -4.60
C ALA A 56 -18.01 -13.20 -3.44
N ARG A 57 -17.36 -14.34 -3.69
CA ARG A 57 -16.58 -15.10 -2.70
C ARG A 57 -15.09 -14.73 -2.65
N GLU A 58 -14.63 -13.78 -3.46
CA GLU A 58 -13.24 -13.33 -3.38
C GLU A 58 -13.02 -12.60 -2.05
N GLU A 59 -11.84 -12.81 -1.46
CA GLU A 59 -11.42 -12.15 -0.23
C GLU A 59 -10.98 -10.69 -0.46
N TYR A 60 -11.46 -9.82 0.42
CA TYR A 60 -11.21 -8.38 0.47
C TYR A 60 -10.75 -7.98 1.86
N PHE A 61 -9.87 -6.99 1.92
CA PHE A 61 -9.63 -6.26 3.17
C PHE A 61 -10.65 -5.14 3.31
N LYS A 62 -11.37 -5.12 4.42
CA LYS A 62 -12.16 -3.98 4.86
C LYS A 62 -11.31 -3.16 5.81
N ILE A 63 -11.03 -1.92 5.42
CA ILE A 63 -10.22 -0.99 6.22
C ILE A 63 -11.15 -0.07 6.99
N GLN A 64 -11.01 -0.01 8.32
CA GLN A 64 -11.67 0.99 9.13
C GLN A 64 -10.81 2.26 9.14
N LEU A 65 -11.37 3.34 8.60
CA LEU A 65 -10.70 4.64 8.51
C LEU A 65 -11.16 5.56 9.62
N GLY A 66 -10.22 6.35 10.15
CA GLY A 66 -10.56 7.51 10.97
C GLY A 66 -10.93 8.71 10.11
N PRO A 67 -11.03 9.91 10.71
CA PRO A 67 -11.42 11.12 10.00
C PRO A 67 -10.41 11.47 8.90
N LEU A 68 -10.91 12.03 7.81
CA LEU A 68 -10.07 12.59 6.75
C LEU A 68 -9.29 13.79 7.30
N LEU A 69 -7.98 13.78 7.06
CA LEU A 69 -7.06 14.85 7.40
C LEU A 69 -6.63 15.53 6.10
N GLU A 70 -6.87 16.83 6.00
CA GLU A 70 -6.43 17.62 4.86
C GLU A 70 -4.94 17.97 4.99
N LEU A 71 -4.19 17.77 3.91
CA LEU A 71 -2.84 18.30 3.80
C LEU A 71 -2.88 19.81 3.62
N LYS A 72 -2.02 20.54 4.34
CA LYS A 72 -1.86 21.99 4.18
C LYS A 72 -1.58 22.39 2.74
N THR A 73 -0.81 21.57 2.03
CA THR A 73 -0.49 21.72 0.62
C THR A 73 -0.76 20.40 -0.08
N PRO A 74 -1.73 20.32 -1.01
CA PRO A 74 -1.95 19.13 -1.82
C PRO A 74 -0.70 18.78 -2.63
N LEU A 75 -0.43 17.48 -2.78
CA LEU A 75 0.72 16.98 -3.51
C LEU A 75 0.31 16.63 -4.95
N PRO A 76 0.74 17.37 -5.98
CA PRO A 76 0.36 17.10 -7.37
C PRO A 76 1.10 15.89 -7.97
N ALA A 77 0.46 15.22 -8.92
CA ALA A 77 0.99 14.04 -9.62
C ALA A 77 2.20 14.36 -10.52
N LYS A 78 2.26 15.59 -11.06
CA LYS A 78 3.20 16.02 -12.11
C LYS A 78 3.27 14.99 -13.26
N ASN A 79 4.30 14.16 -13.28
CA ASN A 79 4.61 13.23 -14.37
C ASN A 79 4.00 11.83 -14.16
N TRP A 80 3.33 11.58 -13.03
CA TRP A 80 2.71 10.30 -12.75
C TRP A 80 1.54 10.02 -13.70
N LYS A 81 1.63 8.93 -14.46
CA LYS A 81 0.57 8.49 -15.38
C LYS A 81 -0.48 7.61 -14.70
N ARG A 82 -0.07 6.82 -13.69
CA ARG A 82 -0.96 5.92 -12.94
C ARG A 82 -0.43 5.69 -11.54
N VAL A 83 -1.28 5.89 -10.55
CA VAL A 83 -1.01 5.53 -9.16
C VAL A 83 -1.75 4.23 -8.85
N THR A 84 -1.05 3.23 -8.33
CA THR A 84 -1.64 2.02 -7.74
C THR A 84 -1.42 2.07 -6.23
N PHE A 85 -0.52 1.23 -5.70
CA PHE A 85 -0.12 1.21 -4.31
C PHE A 85 1.40 1.33 -4.22
N PHE A 86 1.87 2.21 -3.34
CA PHE A 86 3.26 2.29 -2.94
C PHE A 86 3.32 2.72 -1.49
N TYR A 87 4.43 2.41 -0.83
CA TYR A 87 4.65 2.82 0.55
C TYR A 87 5.45 4.12 0.60
N THR A 88 5.12 4.93 1.60
CA THR A 88 5.80 6.18 1.93
C THR A 88 5.87 6.32 3.44
N THR A 89 6.61 7.31 3.91
CA THR A 89 6.72 7.64 5.33
C THR A 89 6.06 8.98 5.61
N GLY A 90 5.63 9.19 6.85
CA GLY A 90 5.11 10.50 7.27
C GLY A 90 6.14 11.63 7.09
N GLN A 91 7.43 11.34 7.21
CA GLN A 91 8.51 12.29 6.94
C GLN A 91 8.54 12.72 5.47
N ARG A 92 8.42 11.76 4.54
CA ARG A 92 8.36 12.07 3.09
C ARG A 92 7.12 12.88 2.76
N ILE A 93 5.95 12.54 3.31
CA ILE A 93 4.73 13.33 3.12
C ILE A 93 4.91 14.79 3.58
N LYS A 94 5.58 15.01 4.73
CA LYS A 94 5.83 16.37 5.25
C LYS A 94 6.81 17.18 4.40
N ALA A 95 7.78 16.52 3.77
CA ALA A 95 8.83 17.18 2.98
C ALA A 95 8.48 17.26 1.48
N ALA A 96 7.52 16.47 1.01
CA ALA A 96 7.19 16.35 -0.39
C ALA A 96 6.59 17.63 -0.96
N THR A 97 6.94 17.90 -2.20
CA THR A 97 6.33 18.95 -3.02
C THR A 97 5.40 18.37 -4.08
N ASN A 98 5.55 17.08 -4.39
CA ASN A 98 4.76 16.35 -5.39
C ASN A 98 4.88 14.84 -5.19
N LEU A 99 4.11 14.05 -5.95
CA LEU A 99 4.06 12.59 -5.81
C LEU A 99 5.39 11.88 -6.06
N ASN A 100 6.32 12.44 -6.85
CA ASN A 100 7.62 11.80 -7.11
C ASN A 100 8.49 11.69 -5.85
N ASP A 101 8.23 12.52 -4.84
CA ASP A 101 9.03 12.59 -3.61
C ASP A 101 8.60 11.51 -2.59
N LEU A 102 7.44 10.88 -2.82
CA LEU A 102 6.80 9.99 -1.86
C LEU A 102 7.34 8.55 -1.82
N PRO A 103 7.64 7.88 -2.95
CA PRO A 103 8.08 6.49 -2.90
C PRO A 103 9.37 6.34 -2.09
N VAL A 104 9.41 5.32 -1.25
CA VAL A 104 10.64 4.90 -0.58
C VAL A 104 11.58 4.25 -1.60
N HIS A 105 12.81 4.78 -1.70
CA HIS A 105 13.84 4.32 -2.62
C HIS A 105 14.51 3.03 -2.09
N ASP A 106 15.24 2.34 -2.98
CA ASP A 106 15.72 0.97 -2.74
C ASP A 106 16.59 0.83 -1.49
N GLU A 107 17.36 1.85 -1.12
CA GLU A 107 18.23 1.84 0.06
C GLU A 107 17.44 1.81 1.39
N GLU A 108 16.26 2.42 1.42
CA GLU A 108 15.41 2.52 2.62
C GLU A 108 14.35 1.41 2.69
N ARG A 109 14.14 0.69 1.57
CA ARG A 109 13.15 -0.39 1.49
C ARG A 109 13.38 -1.50 2.52
N PRO A 110 14.60 -2.01 2.78
CA PRO A 110 14.82 -3.09 3.74
C PRO A 110 14.32 -2.72 5.15
N ILE A 111 14.63 -1.50 5.60
CA ILE A 111 14.25 -0.99 6.92
C ILE A 111 12.73 -0.84 7.01
N LEU A 112 12.11 -0.26 5.97
CA LEU A 112 10.66 -0.13 5.92
C LEU A 112 9.97 -1.50 5.95
N TRP A 113 10.45 -2.45 5.16
CA TRP A 113 9.89 -3.81 5.12
C TRP A 113 10.04 -4.54 6.44
N GLN A 114 11.19 -4.39 7.11
CA GLN A 114 11.40 -4.94 8.44
C GLN A 114 10.39 -4.35 9.44
N ALA A 115 10.25 -3.02 9.49
CA ALA A 115 9.32 -2.35 10.40
C ALA A 115 7.86 -2.75 10.14
N LEU A 116 7.46 -2.82 8.87
CA LEU A 116 6.13 -3.25 8.46
C LEU A 116 5.86 -4.73 8.82
N ARG A 117 6.85 -5.60 8.65
CA ARG A 117 6.74 -7.02 9.01
C ARG A 117 6.64 -7.21 10.52
N GLU A 118 7.51 -6.56 11.29
CA GLU A 118 7.47 -6.62 12.76
C GLU A 118 6.12 -6.14 13.30
N ARG A 119 5.55 -5.10 12.68
CA ARG A 119 4.22 -4.62 13.03
C ARG A 119 3.15 -5.65 12.73
N ALA A 120 3.12 -6.22 11.52
CA ALA A 120 2.16 -7.25 11.16
C ALA A 120 2.22 -8.45 12.13
N LEU A 121 3.43 -8.86 12.54
CA LEU A 121 3.62 -9.95 13.50
C LEU A 121 3.09 -9.60 14.91
N LYS A 122 3.27 -8.37 15.38
CA LYS A 122 2.75 -7.89 16.68
C LYS A 122 1.24 -7.69 16.71
N SER A 123 0.62 -7.56 15.53
CA SER A 123 -0.83 -7.30 15.40
C SER A 123 -1.67 -8.59 15.52
N GLU A 124 -1.06 -9.73 15.87
CA GLU A 124 -1.65 -11.08 15.80
C GLU A 124 -2.14 -11.46 14.37
N GLU A 125 -1.63 -10.79 13.34
CA GLU A 125 -2.13 -10.92 11.96
C GLU A 125 -1.53 -12.09 11.17
N TYR A 126 -0.65 -12.90 11.78
CA TYR A 126 -0.09 -14.09 11.16
C TYR A 126 0.01 -15.23 12.18
N GLN A 127 -0.89 -16.22 12.10
CA GLN A 127 -0.55 -17.59 12.48
C GLN A 127 0.49 -18.10 11.46
N ALA A 128 1.75 -17.75 11.68
CA ALA A 128 2.88 -18.33 10.98
C ALA A 128 3.08 -19.76 11.48
N SER A 129 2.17 -20.68 11.13
CA SER A 129 2.40 -22.09 11.43
C SER A 129 3.37 -22.74 10.45
N GLU A 130 3.77 -22.07 9.36
CA GLU A 130 4.90 -22.50 8.51
C GLU A 130 5.28 -21.37 7.55
N LEU A 131 6.17 -20.48 7.99
CA LEU A 131 7.04 -19.77 7.05
C LEU A 131 8.30 -20.61 6.94
N PRO A 132 8.72 -21.06 5.75
CA PRO A 132 10.06 -21.62 5.66
C PRO A 132 11.03 -20.53 6.08
N GLU A 133 11.88 -20.82 7.07
CA GLU A 133 13.09 -20.05 7.33
C GLU A 133 14.00 -20.25 6.12
N ILE A 134 13.68 -19.56 5.03
CA ILE A 134 14.60 -19.44 3.92
C ILE A 134 15.51 -18.28 4.34
N PRO A 135 16.79 -18.53 4.71
CA PRO A 135 17.76 -17.48 4.61
C PRO A 135 17.73 -17.10 3.12
N LEU A 136 17.11 -15.96 2.81
CA LEU A 136 16.96 -15.52 1.43
C LEU A 136 18.37 -15.28 0.92
N ASP A 137 18.90 -16.30 0.24
CA ASP A 137 20.19 -16.29 -0.40
C ASP A 137 20.25 -15.02 -1.26
N PRO A 138 21.29 -14.19 -1.13
CA PRO A 138 21.49 -13.03 -1.99
C PRO A 138 21.28 -13.32 -3.48
N ALA A 139 21.58 -14.53 -3.95
CA ALA A 139 21.32 -14.96 -5.32
C ALA A 139 19.82 -15.05 -5.65
N LEU A 140 18.99 -15.49 -4.71
CA LEU A 140 17.54 -15.58 -4.86
C LEU A 140 16.89 -14.18 -4.87
N LEU A 141 17.41 -13.26 -4.07
CA LEU A 141 17.00 -11.86 -4.07
C LEU A 141 17.35 -11.17 -5.41
N ALA A 142 18.51 -11.47 -5.99
CA ALA A 142 18.90 -10.96 -7.31
C ALA A 142 17.99 -11.49 -8.43
N LEU A 143 17.63 -12.78 -8.37
CA LEU A 143 16.72 -13.43 -9.31
C LEU A 143 15.30 -12.87 -9.26
N LEU A 144 14.77 -12.63 -8.05
CA LEU A 144 13.44 -12.06 -7.84
C LEU A 144 13.37 -10.56 -8.15
N SER A 145 14.50 -9.86 -8.08
CA SER A 145 14.64 -8.43 -8.43
C SER A 145 14.78 -8.19 -9.93
N GLY A 146 14.71 -9.22 -10.77
CA GLY A 146 14.74 -9.09 -12.23
C GLY A 146 16.10 -8.67 -12.80
N PHE A 147 17.17 -8.69 -11.99
CA PHE A 147 18.53 -8.48 -12.47
C PHE A 147 19.19 -9.85 -12.66
N ALA A 148 18.86 -10.52 -13.77
CA ALA A 148 19.87 -11.36 -14.39
C ALA A 148 20.96 -10.42 -14.90
N ARG A 149 22.05 -10.28 -14.12
CA ARG A 149 23.33 -10.00 -14.74
C ARG A 149 23.64 -11.21 -15.62
N THR A 150 23.34 -11.09 -16.91
CA THR A 150 24.22 -11.68 -17.92
C THR A 150 25.42 -10.75 -17.98
N ASP A 151 26.40 -11.03 -17.12
CA ASP A 151 27.74 -10.51 -17.31
C ASP A 151 28.37 -11.20 -18.54
N LEU A 152 29.42 -10.57 -19.06
CA LEU A 152 30.45 -11.21 -19.87
C LEU A 152 30.83 -12.61 -19.36
#